data_AF-A0A8T2VTA6-F1
#
_entry.id   AF-A0A8T2VTA6-F1
#
_cell.length_a   1.000
_cell.length_b   1.000
_cell.length_c   1.000
_cell.angle_alpha   90.00
_cell.angle_beta   90.00
_cell.angle_gamma   90.00
#
_symmetry.space_group_name_H-M   'P 1'
#
loop_
_entity.id
_entity.type
_entity.pdbx_description
1 polymer ?
#
loop_
_entity_poly.entity_id
_entity_poly.type
_entity_poly.pdbx_seq_one_letter_code
_entity_poly.pdbx_strand_id
1 'polypeptide(L)'
;MPEVWPDFSKTKVDPDIEDTFFNRKEEYDMIMDHLNRKPTVPLLLLGPKNSGKSALLSSIIKQEKPRVLYLNCGVKDVSSPELMARQLRNLARKLPSQLGMQFIRTAASRLGPLSNLYKVLFPPLDNTAPLDAAAPTEDILNAFFVDFFPEDKATDLMAVIDTYNFLLENIPPGQKKPIIVIDEANALTLWKRKDAVALKQLLEFFKRSCKEIHTAHIVLATSEFFLVSWLESQGFDENVRRDEVLGDLTSAEAFCIYL
;
A
#
# COMPACT_ATOMS: atom_id res chain seq x y z
N MET A 1 3.68 -0.74 24.51
CA MET A 1 2.24 -0.92 24.80
C MET A 1 1.60 -1.50 23.54
N PRO A 2 0.81 -2.57 23.61
CA PRO A 2 0.13 -3.07 22.42
C PRO A 2 -0.95 -2.05 22.00
N GLU A 3 -1.00 -1.76 20.70
CA GLU A 3 -2.02 -0.90 20.09
C GLU A 3 -3.40 -1.55 20.30
N VAL A 4 -4.17 -1.02 21.25
CA VAL A 4 -5.56 -1.43 21.45
C VAL A 4 -6.39 -0.68 20.41
N TRP A 5 -6.75 -1.39 19.35
CA TRP A 5 -7.76 -0.92 18.41
C TRP A 5 -9.13 -0.93 19.10
N PRO A 6 -10.01 0.07 18.89
CA PRO A 6 -11.36 0.02 19.40
C PRO A 6 -12.11 -1.20 18.83
N ASP A 7 -12.83 -1.92 19.68
CA ASP A 7 -13.73 -3.00 19.27
C ASP A 7 -15.01 -2.40 18.65
N PHE A 8 -14.99 -2.22 17.33
CA PHE A 8 -16.13 -1.70 16.56
C PHE A 8 -17.25 -2.73 16.37
N SER A 9 -17.15 -3.94 16.95
CA SER A 9 -18.22 -4.95 16.88
C SER A 9 -19.35 -4.70 17.88
N LYS A 10 -19.16 -3.79 18.84
CA LYS A 10 -20.10 -3.54 19.95
C LYS A 10 -20.66 -2.12 20.02
N THR A 11 -20.22 -1.23 19.14
CA THR A 11 -20.83 0.08 18.99
C THR A 11 -22.06 -0.08 18.11
N LYS A 12 -23.26 0.18 18.66
CA LYS A 12 -24.42 0.47 17.82
C LYS A 12 -24.00 1.60 16.89
N VAL A 13 -23.91 1.30 15.61
CA VAL A 13 -23.63 2.31 14.58
C VAL A 13 -24.73 3.34 14.73
N ASP A 14 -24.32 4.60 14.91
CA ASP A 14 -25.26 5.71 14.88
C ASP A 14 -25.99 5.65 13.53
N PRO A 15 -27.34 5.56 13.50
CA PRO A 15 -28.08 5.46 12.25
C PRO A 15 -27.77 6.62 11.28
N ASP A 16 -27.35 7.79 11.79
CA ASP A 16 -26.90 8.92 10.95
C ASP A 16 -25.54 8.66 10.25
N ILE A 17 -24.70 7.75 10.77
CA ILE A 17 -23.44 7.31 10.15
C ILE A 17 -23.70 6.31 9.01
N GLU A 18 -24.72 5.45 9.14
CA GLU A 18 -25.14 4.57 8.05
C GLU A 18 -25.73 5.39 6.89
N ASP A 19 -26.53 6.42 7.17
CA ASP A 19 -27.11 7.30 6.15
C ASP A 19 -26.06 8.20 5.46
N THR A 20 -25.04 8.67 6.18
CA THR A 20 -23.94 9.45 5.55
C THR A 20 -23.00 8.60 4.70
N PHE A 21 -22.84 7.30 5.01
CA PHE A 21 -22.13 6.38 4.13
C PHE A 21 -22.98 5.95 2.93
N PHE A 22 -24.31 5.95 3.07
CA PHE A 22 -25.25 5.64 1.98
C PHE A 22 -25.13 6.60 0.79
N ASN A 23 -24.75 7.87 1.04
CA ASN A 23 -24.52 8.87 0.00
C ASN A 23 -23.12 8.83 -0.65
N ARG A 24 -22.31 7.78 -0.39
CA ARG A 24 -20.98 7.60 -1.01
C ARG A 24 -20.84 6.27 -1.76
N LYS A 25 -21.99 5.65 -2.07
CA LYS A 25 -22.03 4.35 -2.74
C LYS A 25 -21.47 4.40 -4.16
N GLU A 26 -21.72 5.48 -4.89
CA GLU A 26 -21.22 5.63 -6.26
C GLU A 26 -19.69 5.71 -6.28
N GLU A 27 -19.09 6.53 -5.42
CA GLU A 27 -17.64 6.64 -5.30
C GLU A 27 -17.03 5.33 -4.76
N TYR A 28 -17.71 4.68 -3.82
CA TYR A 28 -17.31 3.36 -3.34
C TYR A 28 -17.27 2.34 -4.48
N ASP A 29 -18.36 2.19 -5.21
CA ASP A 29 -18.51 1.23 -6.30
C ASP A 29 -17.49 1.51 -7.42
N MET A 30 -17.24 2.78 -7.73
CA MET A 30 -16.22 3.20 -8.68
C MET A 30 -14.80 2.80 -8.23
N ILE A 31 -14.43 3.08 -6.98
CA ILE A 31 -13.11 2.69 -6.46
C ILE A 31 -13.01 1.17 -6.43
N MET A 32 -14.06 0.46 -6.02
CA MET A 32 -14.08 -0.99 -6.01
C MET A 32 -13.98 -1.60 -7.40
N ASP A 33 -14.64 -1.02 -8.40
CA ASP A 33 -14.53 -1.41 -9.80
C ASP A 33 -13.09 -1.23 -10.31
N HIS A 34 -12.40 -0.15 -9.93
CA HIS A 34 -10.97 0.02 -10.20
C HIS A 34 -10.11 -1.05 -9.51
N LEU A 35 -10.35 -1.32 -8.22
CA LEU A 35 -9.55 -2.25 -7.38
C LEU A 35 -9.85 -3.74 -7.63
N ASN A 36 -10.90 -4.07 -8.37
CA ASN A 36 -11.26 -5.43 -8.77
C ASN A 36 -10.75 -5.79 -10.17
N ARG A 37 -10.33 -4.80 -10.96
CA ARG A 37 -9.65 -5.02 -12.23
C ARG A 37 -8.15 -5.24 -12.03
N LYS A 38 -7.47 -5.64 -13.11
CA LYS A 38 -6.01 -5.63 -13.16
C LYS A 38 -5.53 -4.18 -12.88
N PRO A 39 -4.51 -3.96 -12.02
CA PRO A 39 -3.94 -2.63 -11.85
C PRO A 39 -3.54 -2.02 -13.19
N THR A 40 -3.77 -0.73 -13.39
CA THR A 40 -3.44 -0.04 -14.66
C THR A 40 -2.72 1.27 -14.42
N VAL A 41 -3.22 2.08 -13.49
CA VAL A 41 -2.64 3.35 -13.08
C VAL A 41 -2.89 3.56 -11.58
N PRO A 42 -2.04 4.30 -10.87
CA PRO A 42 -2.33 4.80 -9.54
C PRO A 42 -3.60 5.67 -9.53
N LEU A 43 -4.34 5.59 -8.43
CA LEU A 43 -5.55 6.36 -8.18
C LEU A 43 -5.25 7.50 -7.20
N LEU A 44 -5.50 8.75 -7.59
CA LEU A 44 -5.41 9.92 -6.73
C LEU A 44 -6.80 10.33 -6.27
N LEU A 45 -7.10 10.14 -4.98
CA LEU A 45 -8.34 10.55 -4.32
C LEU A 45 -8.17 11.95 -3.73
N LEU A 46 -8.87 12.91 -4.32
CA LEU A 46 -8.93 14.31 -3.90
C LEU A 46 -10.23 14.58 -3.13
N GLY A 47 -10.29 15.70 -2.44
CA GLY A 47 -11.53 16.19 -1.81
C GLY A 47 -11.23 17.12 -0.65
N PRO A 48 -12.14 18.02 -0.26
CA PRO A 48 -11.90 18.95 0.84
C PRO A 48 -11.69 18.23 2.17
N LYS A 49 -11.14 18.93 3.17
CA LYS A 49 -11.10 18.40 4.55
C LYS A 49 -12.53 18.07 4.99
N ASN A 50 -12.69 16.97 5.73
CA ASN A 50 -13.98 16.46 6.22
C ASN A 50 -14.99 16.01 5.14
N SER A 51 -14.57 15.79 3.88
CA SER A 51 -15.43 15.19 2.82
C SER A 51 -15.73 13.70 3.00
N GLY A 52 -15.21 13.06 4.06
CA GLY A 52 -15.44 11.63 4.30
C GLY A 52 -14.44 10.69 3.61
N LYS A 53 -13.35 11.19 3.00
CA LYS A 53 -12.32 10.34 2.33
C LYS A 53 -11.77 9.25 3.25
N SER A 54 -11.37 9.60 4.46
CA SER A 54 -10.83 8.62 5.42
C SER A 54 -11.90 7.61 5.86
N ALA A 55 -13.18 8.00 5.90
CA ALA A 55 -14.28 7.08 6.16
C ALA A 55 -14.47 6.10 4.98
N LEU A 56 -14.44 6.61 3.73
CA LEU A 56 -14.51 5.79 2.52
C LEU A 56 -13.35 4.80 2.43
N LEU A 57 -12.11 5.28 2.64
CA LEU A 57 -10.92 4.44 2.72
C LEU A 57 -11.03 3.41 3.84
N SER A 58 -11.57 3.78 5.01
CA SER A 58 -11.77 2.84 6.13
C SER A 58 -12.70 1.70 5.74
N SER A 59 -13.77 1.97 4.99
CA SER A 59 -14.67 0.92 4.48
C SER A 59 -14.00 0.03 3.45
N ILE A 60 -13.22 0.59 2.51
CA ILE A 60 -12.42 -0.18 1.55
C ILE A 60 -11.41 -1.06 2.29
N ILE A 61 -10.69 -0.50 3.26
CA ILE A 61 -9.73 -1.23 4.10
C ILE A 61 -10.44 -2.37 4.84
N LYS A 62 -11.63 -2.13 5.39
CA LYS A 62 -12.40 -3.16 6.10
C LYS A 62 -12.82 -4.30 5.17
N GLN A 63 -13.35 -3.98 3.99
CA GLN A 63 -13.80 -4.98 3.03
C GLN A 63 -12.63 -5.76 2.41
N GLU A 64 -11.53 -5.09 2.10
CA GLU A 64 -10.42 -5.66 1.35
C GLU A 64 -9.29 -6.18 2.24
N LYS A 65 -9.45 -6.19 3.57
CA LYS A 65 -8.57 -6.96 4.45
C LYS A 65 -8.61 -8.44 4.03
N PRO A 66 -7.46 -9.13 3.96
CA PRO A 66 -6.14 -8.70 4.42
C PRO A 66 -5.27 -8.00 3.37
N ARG A 67 -5.69 -7.79 2.11
CA ARG A 67 -4.82 -7.34 1.01
C ARG A 67 -4.40 -5.86 1.03
N VAL A 68 -4.79 -5.09 2.05
CA VAL A 68 -4.52 -3.65 2.13
C VAL A 68 -3.30 -3.34 3.01
N LEU A 69 -2.37 -2.58 2.43
CA LEU A 69 -1.25 -1.93 3.11
C LEU A 69 -1.55 -0.44 3.23
N TYR A 70 -1.90 0.01 4.43
CA TYR A 70 -2.32 1.39 4.67
C TYR A 70 -1.26 2.18 5.44
N LEU A 71 -0.85 3.31 4.88
CA LEU A 71 0.00 4.32 5.50
C LEU A 71 -0.75 5.64 5.62
N ASN A 72 -0.86 6.16 6.83
CA ASN A 72 -1.33 7.53 7.05
C ASN A 72 -0.13 8.45 7.33
N CYS A 73 0.18 9.32 6.37
CA CYS A 73 1.31 10.25 6.43
C CYS A 73 1.04 11.50 7.29
N GLY A 74 -0.21 11.75 7.67
CA GLY A 74 -0.56 12.79 8.64
C GLY A 74 -0.19 12.41 10.07
N VAL A 75 -0.14 11.10 10.37
CA VAL A 75 0.24 10.56 11.68
C VAL A 75 1.67 10.04 11.69
N LYS A 76 2.13 9.45 10.57
CA LYS A 76 3.49 8.90 10.46
C LYS A 76 4.40 9.91 9.80
N ASP A 77 5.55 10.16 10.41
CA ASP A 77 6.58 10.99 9.81
C ASP A 77 7.18 10.28 8.58
N VAL A 78 7.02 10.94 7.43
CA VAL A 78 7.51 10.56 6.10
C VAL A 78 8.23 11.73 5.43
N SER A 79 8.68 12.72 6.21
CA SER A 79 9.27 13.97 5.71
C SER A 79 10.63 13.81 5.01
N SER A 80 11.20 12.60 5.00
CA SER A 80 12.42 12.26 4.29
C SER A 80 12.36 10.86 3.67
N PRO A 81 13.23 10.55 2.69
CA PRO A 81 13.34 9.21 2.12
C PRO A 81 13.56 8.11 3.15
N GLU A 82 14.40 8.35 4.15
CA GLU A 82 14.75 7.39 5.20
C GLU A 82 13.55 7.06 6.09
N LEU A 83 12.76 8.08 6.41
CA LEU A 83 11.56 7.93 7.22
C LEU A 83 10.47 7.20 6.45
N MET A 84 10.28 7.52 5.17
CA MET A 84 9.37 6.81 4.28
C MET A 84 9.79 5.35 4.09
N ALA A 85 11.07 5.07 3.88
CA ALA A 85 11.61 3.72 3.78
C ALA A 85 11.24 2.88 5.02
N ARG A 86 11.41 3.46 6.22
CA ARG A 86 11.02 2.81 7.48
C ARG A 86 9.52 2.50 7.53
N GLN A 87 8.66 3.42 7.11
CA GLN A 87 7.21 3.18 7.10
C GLN A 87 6.83 2.09 6.10
N LEU A 88 7.34 2.17 4.87
CA LEU A 88 7.10 1.17 3.82
C LEU A 88 7.60 -0.22 4.25
N ARG A 89 8.80 -0.31 4.84
CA ARG A 89 9.32 -1.55 5.42
C ARG A 89 8.34 -2.17 6.42
N ASN A 90 7.79 -1.36 7.34
CA ASN A 90 6.85 -1.82 8.35
C ASN A 90 5.53 -2.34 7.74
N LEU A 91 5.09 -1.77 6.61
CA LEU A 91 3.93 -2.27 5.87
C LEU A 91 4.25 -3.59 5.16
N ALA A 92 5.38 -3.66 4.46
CA ALA A 92 5.81 -4.82 3.72
C ALA A 92 5.93 -6.07 4.61
N ARG A 93 6.33 -5.91 5.88
CA ARG A 93 6.39 -6.98 6.88
C ARG A 93 5.03 -7.64 7.17
N LYS A 94 3.91 -7.02 6.78
CA LYS A 94 2.56 -7.60 6.89
C LYS A 94 2.22 -8.52 5.71
N LEU A 95 2.90 -8.40 4.57
CA LEU A 95 2.61 -9.20 3.37
C LEU A 95 2.64 -10.71 3.58
N PRO A 96 3.63 -11.30 4.30
CA PRO A 96 3.70 -12.75 4.47
C PRO A 96 2.48 -13.32 5.19
N SER A 97 2.00 -12.64 6.23
CA SER A 97 0.82 -13.06 6.98
C SER A 97 -0.49 -12.78 6.23
N GLN A 98 -0.52 -11.74 5.39
CA GLN A 98 -1.68 -11.39 4.57
C GLN A 98 -1.83 -12.29 3.33
N LEU A 99 -0.72 -12.69 2.71
CA LEU A 99 -0.70 -13.47 1.48
C LEU A 99 -0.50 -14.98 1.70
N GLY A 100 -0.05 -15.37 2.90
CA GLY A 100 0.01 -16.76 3.34
C GLY A 100 1.16 -17.58 2.78
N MET A 101 1.13 -18.88 3.05
CA MET A 101 2.25 -19.80 2.80
C MET A 101 2.61 -20.01 1.33
N GLN A 102 1.63 -19.94 0.41
CA GLN A 102 1.91 -20.08 -1.01
C GLN A 102 2.79 -18.95 -1.54
N PHE A 103 2.53 -17.73 -1.09
CA PHE A 103 3.35 -16.56 -1.41
C PHE A 103 4.76 -16.71 -0.84
N ILE A 104 4.88 -17.08 0.44
CA ILE A 104 6.19 -17.25 1.10
C ILE A 104 7.01 -18.33 0.37
N ARG A 105 6.41 -19.47 0.02
CA ARG A 105 7.09 -20.54 -0.72
C ARG A 105 7.55 -20.06 -2.10
N THR A 106 6.71 -19.31 -2.82
CA THR A 106 7.08 -18.75 -4.14
C THR A 106 8.28 -17.81 -4.02
N ALA A 107 8.25 -16.90 -3.04
CA ALA A 107 9.35 -15.98 -2.76
C ALA A 107 10.64 -16.73 -2.36
N ALA A 108 10.54 -17.73 -1.49
CA ALA A 108 11.68 -18.54 -1.06
C ALA A 108 12.33 -19.31 -2.21
N SER A 109 11.53 -19.98 -3.04
CA SER A 109 12.03 -20.69 -4.22
C SER A 109 12.76 -19.77 -5.19
N ARG A 110 12.35 -18.50 -5.27
CA ARG A 110 12.95 -17.48 -6.13
C ARG A 110 14.23 -16.89 -5.57
N LEU A 111 14.35 -16.76 -4.25
CA LEU A 111 15.62 -16.43 -3.58
C LEU A 111 16.66 -17.55 -3.75
N GLY A 112 16.19 -18.80 -3.72
CA GLY A 112 17.01 -19.99 -3.93
C GLY A 112 17.80 -20.45 -2.69
N PRO A 113 18.63 -21.51 -2.84
CA PRO A 113 19.16 -22.30 -1.72
C PRO A 113 20.07 -21.59 -0.73
N LEU A 114 20.62 -20.44 -1.10
CA LEU A 114 21.53 -19.68 -0.24
C LEU A 114 20.79 -18.88 0.84
N SER A 115 19.51 -18.56 0.61
CA SER A 115 18.68 -17.78 1.53
C SER A 115 18.29 -18.57 2.80
N ASN A 116 18.05 -17.86 3.90
CA ASN A 116 17.65 -18.49 5.16
C ASN A 116 16.22 -19.07 5.05
N LEU A 117 15.32 -18.33 4.42
CA LEU A 117 13.94 -18.71 4.20
C LEU A 117 13.83 -20.00 3.39
N TYR A 118 14.63 -20.15 2.32
CA TYR A 118 14.65 -21.39 1.55
C TYR A 118 15.08 -22.58 2.43
N LYS A 119 16.15 -22.44 3.21
CA LYS A 119 16.66 -23.52 4.07
C LYS A 119 15.63 -23.94 5.13
N VAL A 120 14.87 -22.99 5.67
CA VAL A 120 13.80 -23.25 6.63
C VAL A 120 12.61 -23.98 5.98
N LEU A 121 12.23 -23.62 4.76
CA LEU A 121 11.07 -24.22 4.07
C LEU A 121 11.38 -25.54 3.35
N PHE A 122 12.62 -25.71 2.92
CA PHE A 122 13.08 -26.85 2.13
C PHE A 122 14.34 -27.45 2.78
N PRO A 123 14.24 -27.99 4.00
CA PRO A 123 15.38 -28.64 4.66
C PRO A 123 15.88 -29.83 3.80
N PRO A 124 17.17 -30.18 3.91
CA PRO A 124 17.69 -31.40 3.26
C PRO A 124 16.84 -32.62 3.62
N LEU A 125 16.76 -33.59 2.70
CA LEU A 125 16.01 -34.85 2.78
C LEU A 125 16.52 -35.80 3.90
N ASP A 126 16.58 -35.33 5.14
CA ASP A 126 16.75 -36.15 6.33
C ASP A 126 15.39 -36.22 7.04
N ASN A 127 14.50 -37.07 6.50
CA ASN A 127 13.21 -37.53 7.06
C ASN A 127 12.20 -36.48 7.55
N THR A 128 12.41 -35.18 7.31
CA THR A 128 11.41 -34.14 7.57
C THR A 128 10.69 -33.82 6.26
N ALA A 129 9.39 -34.14 6.21
CA ALA A 129 8.55 -33.74 5.09
C ALA A 129 8.57 -32.19 4.97
N PRO A 130 8.44 -31.62 3.76
CA PRO A 130 8.26 -30.18 3.58
C PRO A 130 7.19 -29.67 4.55
N LEU A 131 7.45 -28.53 5.20
CA LEU A 131 6.54 -28.03 6.24
C LEU A 131 5.20 -27.63 5.60
N ASP A 132 4.21 -28.53 5.62
CA ASP A 132 2.83 -28.30 5.17
C ASP A 132 2.01 -27.53 6.20
N ALA A 133 2.58 -26.42 6.67
CA ALA A 133 1.88 -25.50 7.54
C ALA A 133 0.80 -24.75 6.73
N ALA A 134 -0.43 -24.71 7.26
CA ALA A 134 -1.52 -23.91 6.71
C ALA A 134 -1.28 -22.39 6.87
N ALA A 135 -0.43 -21.99 7.82
CA ALA A 135 -0.06 -20.62 8.12
C ALA A 135 1.44 -20.49 8.44
N PRO A 136 2.04 -19.30 8.25
CA PRO A 136 3.45 -19.08 8.55
C PRO A 136 3.73 -19.20 10.06
N THR A 137 4.71 -20.02 10.44
CA THR A 137 5.21 -20.09 11.84
C THR A 137 6.11 -18.90 12.16
N GLU A 138 6.40 -18.66 13.44
CA GLU A 138 7.34 -17.61 13.85
C GLU A 138 8.72 -17.80 13.20
N ASP A 139 9.22 -19.03 13.12
CA ASP A 139 10.51 -19.33 12.48
C ASP A 139 10.52 -18.98 10.99
N ILE A 140 9.43 -19.29 10.27
CA ILE A 140 9.28 -18.91 8.85
C ILE A 140 9.25 -17.40 8.69
N LEU A 141 8.48 -16.70 9.54
CA LEU A 141 8.38 -15.25 9.48
C LEU A 141 9.72 -14.59 9.82
N ASN A 142 10.43 -15.10 10.81
CA ASN A 142 11.77 -14.61 11.17
C ASN A 142 12.75 -14.81 10.02
N ALA A 143 12.79 -15.99 9.41
CA ALA A 143 13.64 -16.25 8.24
C ALA A 143 13.30 -15.34 7.05
N PHE A 144 12.00 -15.14 6.79
CA PHE A 144 11.52 -14.20 5.78
C PHE A 144 12.02 -12.78 6.08
N PHE A 145 11.87 -12.31 7.31
CA PHE A 145 12.25 -10.95 7.67
C PHE A 145 13.76 -10.71 7.63
N VAL A 146 14.56 -11.71 7.99
CA VAL A 146 16.02 -11.63 7.86
C VAL A 146 16.43 -11.48 6.39
N ASP A 147 15.85 -12.26 5.49
CA ASP A 147 16.24 -12.23 4.08
C ASP A 147 15.73 -10.98 3.33
N PHE A 148 14.51 -10.53 3.63
CA PHE A 148 13.88 -9.42 2.88
C PHE A 148 14.04 -8.05 3.54
N PHE A 149 14.29 -8.00 4.85
CA PHE A 149 14.34 -6.77 5.61
C PHE A 149 15.54 -6.73 6.55
N PRO A 150 16.78 -6.80 6.03
CA PRO A 150 17.96 -6.70 6.87
C PRO A 150 18.02 -5.31 7.54
N GLU A 151 18.46 -5.26 8.81
CA GLU A 151 18.38 -4.04 9.63
C GLU A 151 19.29 -2.92 9.14
N ASP A 152 20.45 -3.24 8.52
CA ASP A 152 21.36 -2.26 7.93
C ASP A 152 20.78 -1.54 6.70
N LYS A 153 19.68 -2.07 6.13
CA LYS A 153 18.94 -1.48 5.01
C LYS A 153 17.59 -0.87 5.43
N ALA A 154 17.29 -0.83 6.73
CA ALA A 154 15.95 -0.46 7.20
C ALA A 154 15.49 0.95 6.81
N THR A 155 16.43 1.85 6.53
CA THR A 155 16.19 3.25 6.14
C THR A 155 16.64 3.56 4.70
N ASP A 156 17.09 2.56 3.94
CA ASP A 156 17.46 2.74 2.54
C ASP A 156 16.20 2.57 1.67
N LEU A 157 15.68 3.69 1.15
CA LEU A 157 14.45 3.67 0.36
C LEU A 157 14.58 2.80 -0.90
N MET A 158 15.75 2.80 -1.55
CA MET A 158 15.94 2.02 -2.77
C MET A 158 15.94 0.53 -2.45
N ALA A 159 16.63 0.12 -1.38
CA ALA A 159 16.59 -1.26 -0.92
C ALA A 159 15.17 -1.70 -0.54
N VAL A 160 14.38 -0.84 0.11
CA VAL A 160 12.98 -1.14 0.43
C VAL A 160 12.13 -1.26 -0.84
N ILE A 161 12.30 -0.38 -1.83
CA ILE A 161 11.61 -0.47 -3.12
C ILE A 161 11.97 -1.76 -3.84
N ASP A 162 13.24 -2.15 -3.85
CA ASP A 162 13.70 -3.40 -4.48
C ASP A 162 13.09 -4.63 -3.79
N THR A 163 13.01 -4.62 -2.45
CA THR A 163 12.27 -5.65 -1.70
C THR A 163 10.79 -5.67 -2.12
N TYR A 164 10.13 -4.52 -2.22
CA TYR A 164 8.75 -4.47 -2.70
C TYR A 164 8.60 -5.05 -4.10
N ASN A 165 9.44 -4.66 -5.05
CA ASN A 165 9.41 -5.18 -6.42
C ASN A 165 9.51 -6.70 -6.42
N PHE A 166 10.51 -7.25 -5.72
CA PHE A 166 10.67 -8.70 -5.59
C PHE A 166 9.42 -9.36 -4.99
N LEU A 167 8.91 -8.85 -3.87
CA LEU A 167 7.76 -9.46 -3.20
C LEU A 167 6.51 -9.40 -4.09
N LEU A 168 6.21 -8.24 -4.66
CA LEU A 168 4.99 -8.04 -5.45
C LEU A 168 5.00 -8.85 -6.76
N GLU A 169 6.16 -9.04 -7.40
CA GLU A 169 6.32 -9.90 -8.58
C GLU A 169 6.14 -11.39 -8.28
N ASN A 170 6.39 -11.80 -7.03
CA ASN A 170 6.28 -13.19 -6.58
C ASN A 170 4.93 -13.52 -5.92
N ILE A 171 3.94 -12.65 -6.09
CA ILE A 171 2.56 -12.95 -5.70
C ILE A 171 1.99 -14.02 -6.65
N PRO A 172 1.54 -15.18 -6.14
CA PRO A 172 0.99 -16.26 -6.94
C PRO A 172 -0.12 -15.81 -7.92
N PRO A 173 -0.17 -16.38 -9.14
CA PRO A 173 -1.30 -16.17 -10.04
C PRO A 173 -2.63 -16.55 -9.38
N GLY A 174 -3.69 -15.79 -9.65
CA GLY A 174 -5.02 -15.99 -9.08
C GLY A 174 -5.22 -15.37 -7.69
N GLN A 175 -4.15 -14.99 -6.98
CA GLN A 175 -4.28 -14.22 -5.74
C GLN A 175 -4.58 -12.75 -6.05
N LYS A 176 -5.55 -12.16 -5.34
CA LYS A 176 -5.89 -10.73 -5.49
C LYS A 176 -4.64 -9.88 -5.21
N LYS A 177 -4.39 -8.90 -6.09
CA LYS A 177 -3.25 -7.99 -5.95
C LYS A 177 -3.41 -7.10 -4.71
N PRO A 178 -2.32 -6.80 -3.97
CA PRO A 178 -2.36 -5.89 -2.83
C PRO A 178 -2.79 -4.49 -3.22
N ILE A 179 -3.30 -3.76 -2.24
CA ILE A 179 -3.67 -2.36 -2.37
C ILE A 179 -2.79 -1.57 -1.41
N ILE A 180 -1.94 -0.69 -1.94
CA ILE A 180 -1.10 0.20 -1.15
C ILE A 180 -1.78 1.55 -1.11
N VAL A 181 -2.22 1.96 0.08
CA VAL A 181 -2.90 3.23 0.33
C VAL A 181 -1.94 4.17 1.06
N ILE A 182 -1.70 5.33 0.47
CA ILE A 182 -0.95 6.44 1.06
C ILE A 182 -1.94 7.58 1.32
N ASP A 183 -2.40 7.67 2.56
CA ASP A 183 -3.31 8.73 3.03
C ASP A 183 -2.50 9.95 3.50
N GLU A 184 -3.07 11.15 3.33
CA GLU A 184 -2.37 12.44 3.45
C GLU A 184 -1.08 12.49 2.60
N ALA A 185 -1.20 12.09 1.33
CA ALA A 185 -0.08 11.98 0.38
C ALA A 185 0.62 13.32 0.10
N ASN A 186 0.01 14.46 0.44
CA ASN A 186 0.63 15.78 0.38
C ASN A 186 1.89 15.89 1.26
N ALA A 187 2.07 15.01 2.25
CA ALA A 187 3.31 14.94 3.03
C ALA A 187 4.57 14.72 2.15
N LEU A 188 4.44 14.12 0.96
CA LEU A 188 5.55 13.94 0.01
C LEU A 188 6.10 15.28 -0.52
N THR A 189 5.31 16.35 -0.49
CA THR A 189 5.75 17.69 -0.91
C THR A 189 6.81 18.28 0.01
N LEU A 190 6.96 17.74 1.23
CA LEU A 190 7.93 18.18 2.22
C LEU A 190 9.38 17.75 1.90
N TRP A 191 9.56 16.84 0.93
CA TRP A 191 10.89 16.33 0.59
C TRP A 191 11.74 17.41 -0.04
N LYS A 192 13.02 17.47 0.38
CA LYS A 192 13.91 18.56 -0.02
C LYS A 192 14.41 18.31 -1.44
N ARG A 193 14.91 19.37 -2.09
CA ARG A 193 15.52 19.27 -3.42
C ARG A 193 16.63 18.20 -3.51
N LYS A 194 17.40 18.01 -2.44
CA LYS A 194 18.43 16.96 -2.37
C LYS A 194 17.85 15.54 -2.46
N ASP A 195 16.59 15.35 -2.11
CA ASP A 195 15.88 14.08 -2.07
C ASP A 195 15.10 13.80 -3.37
N ALA A 196 15.23 14.67 -4.39
CA ALA A 196 14.48 14.60 -5.64
C ALA A 196 14.69 13.27 -6.40
N VAL A 197 15.88 12.68 -6.32
CA VAL A 197 16.15 11.37 -6.94
C VAL A 197 15.34 10.27 -6.24
N ALA A 198 15.35 10.24 -4.91
CA ALA A 198 14.60 9.28 -4.13
C ALA A 198 13.08 9.44 -4.35
N LEU A 199 12.59 10.68 -4.41
CA LEU A 199 11.19 10.97 -4.70
C LEU A 199 10.79 10.44 -6.08
N LYS A 200 11.62 10.72 -7.10
CA LYS A 200 11.37 10.23 -8.46
C LYS A 200 11.30 8.71 -8.49
N GLN A 201 12.20 8.02 -7.78
CA GLN A 201 12.19 6.56 -7.71
C GLN A 201 10.95 6.00 -6.99
N LEU A 202 10.47 6.68 -5.96
CA LEU A 202 9.23 6.31 -5.27
C LEU A 202 8.00 6.46 -6.18
N LEU A 203 7.88 7.59 -6.89
CA LEU A 203 6.78 7.81 -7.84
C LEU A 203 6.85 6.84 -9.02
N GLU A 204 8.06 6.54 -9.49
CA GLU A 204 8.29 5.53 -10.52
C GLU A 204 7.84 4.15 -10.03
N PHE A 205 8.19 3.76 -8.80
CA PHE A 205 7.70 2.54 -8.17
C PHE A 205 6.17 2.47 -8.14
N PHE A 206 5.49 3.56 -7.77
CA PHE A 206 4.02 3.61 -7.78
C PHE A 206 3.45 3.37 -9.18
N LYS A 207 3.99 4.07 -10.19
CA LYS A 207 3.57 3.94 -11.58
C LYS A 207 3.80 2.53 -12.11
N ARG A 208 5.01 1.99 -11.95
CA ARG A 208 5.41 0.67 -12.46
C ARG A 208 4.57 -0.45 -11.86
N SER A 209 4.34 -0.39 -10.53
CA SER A 209 3.49 -1.34 -9.80
C SER A 209 2.10 -1.49 -10.40
N CYS A 210 1.53 -0.41 -10.93
CA CYS A 210 0.22 -0.42 -11.57
C CYS A 210 0.29 -0.75 -13.07
N LYS A 211 1.13 -0.05 -13.84
CA LYS A 211 1.04 0.01 -15.31
C LYS A 211 1.90 -1.02 -16.03
N GLU A 212 3.08 -1.32 -15.51
CA GLU A 212 4.07 -2.13 -16.21
C GLU A 212 4.03 -3.58 -15.74
N ILE A 213 4.13 -3.78 -14.42
CA ILE A 213 4.18 -5.11 -13.82
C ILE A 213 2.80 -5.57 -13.31
N HIS A 214 1.88 -4.63 -13.07
CA HIS A 214 0.50 -4.90 -12.63
C HIS A 214 0.40 -5.75 -11.36
N THR A 215 1.27 -5.47 -10.41
CA THR A 215 1.47 -6.29 -9.20
C THR A 215 0.75 -5.73 -7.98
N ALA A 216 0.40 -4.46 -7.96
CA ALA A 216 -0.37 -3.83 -6.87
C ALA A 216 -1.19 -2.65 -7.37
N HIS A 217 -2.30 -2.35 -6.68
CA HIS A 217 -2.98 -1.07 -6.79
C HIS A 217 -2.31 -0.05 -5.89
N ILE A 218 -2.15 1.18 -6.38
CA ILE A 218 -1.69 2.32 -5.60
C ILE A 218 -2.84 3.32 -5.47
N VAL A 219 -3.15 3.72 -4.24
CA VAL A 219 -4.13 4.76 -3.94
C VAL A 219 -3.43 5.86 -3.15
N LEU A 220 -3.37 7.06 -3.70
CA LEU A 220 -2.90 8.26 -3.03
C LEU A 220 -4.12 9.07 -2.62
N ALA A 221 -4.27 9.42 -1.35
CA ALA A 221 -5.39 10.24 -0.89
C ALA A 221 -4.88 11.53 -0.25
N THR A 222 -5.51 12.66 -0.57
CA THR A 222 -5.10 13.96 -0.04
C THR A 222 -6.28 14.91 0.09
N SER A 223 -6.22 15.79 1.09
CA SER A 223 -7.13 16.93 1.19
C SER A 223 -6.62 18.20 0.52
N GLU A 224 -5.42 18.17 -0.06
CA GLU A 224 -4.74 19.32 -0.66
C GLU A 224 -4.65 19.21 -2.18
N PHE A 225 -5.39 20.08 -2.88
CA PHE A 225 -5.44 20.12 -4.35
C PHE A 225 -4.12 20.54 -4.99
N PHE A 226 -3.26 21.29 -4.28
CA PHE A 226 -1.91 21.63 -4.76
C PHE A 226 -1.07 20.39 -5.09
N LEU A 227 -1.38 19.24 -4.49
CA LEU A 227 -0.68 17.99 -4.79
C LEU A 227 -0.78 17.61 -6.28
N VAL A 228 -1.89 17.94 -6.95
CA VAL A 228 -2.14 17.63 -8.38
C VAL A 228 -1.07 18.25 -9.28
N SER A 229 -0.94 19.58 -9.20
CA SER A 229 0.03 20.35 -9.98
C SER A 229 1.47 20.06 -9.55
N TRP A 230 1.68 19.80 -8.26
CA TRP A 230 2.98 19.35 -7.77
C TRP A 230 3.38 17.99 -8.38
N LEU A 231 2.49 16.99 -8.39
CA LEU A 231 2.75 15.68 -8.98
C LEU A 231 3.03 15.77 -10.49
N GLU A 232 2.29 16.63 -11.21
CA GLU A 232 2.56 16.93 -12.63
C GLU A 232 3.97 17.46 -12.84
N SER A 233 4.44 18.37 -11.98
CA SER A 233 5.81 18.90 -12.05
C SER A 233 6.88 17.81 -11.84
N GLN A 234 6.51 16.69 -11.22
CA GLN A 234 7.38 15.52 -11.03
C GLN A 234 7.25 14.48 -12.16
N GLY A 235 6.45 14.75 -13.20
CA GLY A 235 6.20 13.82 -14.32
C GLY A 235 5.21 12.71 -13.97
N PHE A 236 4.40 12.90 -12.93
CA PHE A 236 3.32 12.00 -12.53
C PHE A 236 1.97 12.58 -12.95
N ASP A 237 1.79 12.85 -14.24
CA ASP A 237 0.62 13.52 -14.83
C ASP A 237 -0.59 12.60 -15.09
N GLU A 238 -1.67 13.16 -15.65
CA GLU A 238 -2.94 12.49 -15.98
C GLU A 238 -2.82 11.27 -16.92
N ASN A 239 -1.71 11.12 -17.67
CA ASN A 239 -1.49 9.94 -18.52
C ASN A 239 -0.96 8.73 -17.74
N VAL A 240 -0.52 8.96 -16.49
CA VAL A 240 0.09 7.95 -15.64
C VAL A 240 -0.62 7.78 -14.31
N ARG A 241 -1.64 8.58 -14.00
CA ARG A 241 -2.53 8.45 -12.83
C ARG A 241 -3.98 8.70 -13.22
N ARG A 242 -4.93 8.26 -12.39
CA ARG A 242 -6.34 8.61 -12.50
C ARG A 242 -6.74 9.45 -11.28
N ASP A 243 -7.37 10.59 -11.52
CA ASP A 243 -7.80 11.51 -10.47
C ASP A 243 -9.30 11.33 -10.21
N GLU A 244 -9.68 11.23 -8.94
CA GLU A 244 -11.07 11.13 -8.51
C GLU A 244 -11.31 12.11 -7.35
N VAL A 245 -12.37 12.91 -7.45
CA VAL A 245 -12.68 13.94 -6.46
C VAL A 245 -13.86 13.49 -5.62
N LEU A 246 -13.67 13.45 -4.30
CA LEU A 246 -14.68 13.06 -3.32
C LEU A 246 -15.30 14.32 -2.69
N GLY A 247 -16.61 14.47 -2.85
CA GLY A 247 -17.37 15.61 -2.33
C GLY A 247 -18.40 16.13 -3.33
N ASP A 248 -19.23 17.09 -2.91
CA ASP A 248 -20.30 17.68 -3.73
C ASP A 248 -19.76 18.70 -4.76
N LEU A 249 -18.44 18.79 -4.91
CA LEU A 249 -17.77 19.65 -5.87
C LEU A 249 -17.52 18.84 -7.13
N THR A 250 -18.08 19.28 -8.25
CA THR A 250 -17.63 18.81 -9.57
C THR A 250 -16.13 19.10 -9.74
N SER A 251 -15.43 18.34 -10.58
CA SER A 251 -13.99 18.57 -10.85
C SER A 251 -13.70 20.02 -11.29
N ALA A 252 -14.66 20.65 -11.98
CA ALA A 252 -14.60 22.06 -12.36
C ALA A 252 -14.73 23.02 -11.16
N GLU A 253 -15.65 22.75 -10.24
CA GLU A 253 -15.82 23.56 -9.02
C GLU A 253 -14.64 23.42 -8.06
N ALA A 254 -14.10 22.21 -7.94
CA ALA A 254 -12.87 21.97 -7.17
C ALA A 254 -11.67 22.74 -7.76
N PHE A 255 -11.55 22.81 -9.09
CA PHE A 255 -10.48 23.56 -9.75
C PHE A 255 -10.63 25.09 -9.57
N CYS A 256 -11.86 25.61 -9.59
CA CYS A 256 -12.13 27.04 -9.49
C CYS A 256 -12.06 27.62 -8.07
N ILE A 257 -12.25 26.82 -7.01
CA ILE A 257 -12.28 27.33 -5.63
C ILE A 257 -10.87 27.47 -5.02
N TYR A 258 -9.89 26.72 -5.53
CA TYR A 258 -8.58 26.56 -4.88
C TYR A 258 -7.39 27.12 -5.69
N LEU A 259 -7.67 27.88 -6.76
CA LEU A 259 -6.70 28.70 -7.52
C LEU A 259 -7.07 30.19 -7.38
#